data_AF-A0A9E5PS05-F1
#
_entry.id   AF-A0A9E5PS05-F1
#
_cell.length_a   1.000
_cell.length_b   1.000
_cell.length_c   1.000
_cell.angle_alpha   90.00
_cell.angle_beta   90.00
_cell.angle_gamma   90.00
#
_symmetry.space_group_name_H-M   'P 1'
#
loop_
_entity.id
_entity.type
_entity.pdbx_description
1 polymer ?
#
loop_
_entity_poly.entity_id
_entity_poly.type
_entity_poly.pdbx_seq_one_letter_code
_entity_poly.pdbx_strand_id
1 'polypeptide(L)'
;MSQKLFARAPKLQGVARGFTLLELLVVMVIIGLLAGFVGPRFFSQVGKSEVKTAQAQITAFGKALDQFRLDMGRYPTSDEGLGVLVERVAGDPRWNGPYLSKVAPPDPWGQAYVYRSPGEHGEYDLMSYGKDRQPGGTGENQDIVSW
;
A
#
# COMPACT_ATOMS: atom_id res chain seq x y z
N MET A 1 -70.98 -3.73 -52.29
CA MET A 1 -69.52 -3.54 -52.24
C MET A 1 -69.14 -3.30 -50.79
N SER A 2 -68.69 -4.35 -50.11
CA SER A 2 -68.37 -4.39 -48.67
C SER A 2 -67.02 -3.76 -48.37
N GLN A 3 -66.95 -2.84 -47.40
CA GLN A 3 -65.70 -2.49 -46.73
C GLN A 3 -65.84 -2.48 -45.21
N LYS A 4 -65.58 -3.68 -44.66
CA LYS A 4 -64.78 -4.02 -43.47
C LYS A 4 -64.90 -3.11 -42.22
N LEU A 5 -65.67 -3.61 -41.24
CA LEU A 5 -65.51 -3.28 -39.82
C LEU A 5 -64.08 -3.65 -39.36
N PHE A 6 -63.29 -2.67 -38.94
CA PHE A 6 -62.03 -2.90 -38.24
C PHE A 6 -62.32 -3.08 -36.74
N ALA A 7 -62.30 -4.32 -36.27
CA ALA A 7 -62.25 -4.63 -34.84
C ALA A 7 -60.86 -4.27 -34.29
N ARG A 8 -60.79 -3.33 -33.34
CA ARG A 8 -59.55 -3.03 -32.61
C ARG A 8 -59.31 -4.12 -31.54
N ALA A 9 -58.17 -4.79 -31.63
CA ALA A 9 -57.72 -5.72 -30.60
C ALA A 9 -57.42 -4.98 -29.27
N PRO A 10 -57.71 -5.57 -28.10
CA PRO A 10 -57.40 -4.98 -26.81
C PRO A 10 -55.89 -4.96 -26.58
N LYS A 11 -55.33 -3.78 -26.25
CA LYS A 11 -53.95 -3.65 -25.77
C LYS A 11 -53.87 -4.23 -24.36
N LEU A 12 -53.16 -5.35 -24.20
CA LEU A 12 -52.77 -5.84 -22.88
C LEU A 12 -51.77 -4.83 -22.28
N GLN A 13 -52.28 -3.92 -21.45
CA GLN A 13 -51.43 -3.07 -20.63
C GLN A 13 -50.74 -3.96 -19.59
N GLY A 14 -49.46 -4.23 -19.80
CA GLY A 14 -48.62 -4.83 -18.77
C GLY A 14 -48.65 -3.93 -17.54
N VAL A 15 -49.06 -4.49 -16.40
CA VAL A 15 -49.07 -3.77 -15.12
C VAL A 15 -47.62 -3.46 -14.75
N ALA A 16 -47.20 -2.21 -14.93
CA ALA A 16 -45.95 -1.72 -14.40
C ALA A 16 -46.06 -1.75 -12.86
N ARG A 17 -45.47 -2.77 -12.23
CA ARG A 17 -45.30 -2.80 -10.77
C ARG A 17 -44.19 -1.81 -10.42
N GLY A 18 -44.56 -0.71 -9.77
CA GLY A 18 -43.61 0.23 -9.18
C GLY A 18 -42.98 -0.35 -7.90
N PHE A 19 -41.78 0.11 -7.58
CA PHE A 19 -41.12 -0.20 -6.31
C PHE A 19 -41.93 0.35 -5.13
N THR A 20 -42.05 -0.44 -4.06
CA THR A 20 -42.64 -0.02 -2.80
C THR A 20 -41.60 0.67 -1.90
N LEU A 21 -42.06 1.56 -1.02
CA LEU A 21 -41.19 2.16 0.01
C LEU A 21 -40.58 1.11 0.94
N LEU A 22 -41.32 0.01 1.18
CA LEU A 22 -40.88 -1.09 2.03
C LEU A 22 -39.67 -1.83 1.43
N GLU A 23 -39.66 -2.08 0.12
CA GLU A 23 -38.52 -2.72 -0.56
C GLU A 23 -37.25 -1.87 -0.46
N LEU A 24 -37.38 -0.56 -0.67
CA LEU A 24 -36.24 0.37 -0.52
C LEU A 24 -35.73 0.41 0.92
N LEU A 25 -36.63 0.38 1.91
CA LEU A 25 -36.26 0.34 3.33
C LEU A 25 -35.48 -0.94 3.67
N VAL A 26 -35.96 -2.12 3.24
CA VAL A 26 -35.26 -3.39 3.47
C VAL A 26 -33.88 -3.39 2.83
N VAL A 27 -33.74 -2.86 1.61
CA VAL A 27 -32.44 -2.74 0.92
C VAL A 27 -31.47 -1.85 1.70
N MET A 28 -31.92 -0.69 2.19
CA MET A 28 -31.08 0.21 2.98
C MET A 28 -30.60 -0.44 4.28
N VAL A 29 -31.46 -1.21 4.95
CA VAL A 29 -31.08 -1.97 6.15
C VAL A 29 -30.01 -2.99 5.84
N ILE A 30 -30.16 -3.78 4.76
CA ILE A 30 -29.16 -4.78 4.36
C ILE A 30 -27.83 -4.11 4.01
N ILE A 31 -27.85 -3.02 3.23
CA ILE A 31 -26.62 -2.28 2.88
C ILE A 31 -25.94 -1.72 4.14
N GLY A 32 -26.70 -1.14 5.07
CA GLY A 32 -26.17 -0.63 6.34
C GLY A 32 -25.50 -1.72 7.18
N LEU A 33 -26.13 -2.90 7.29
CA LEU A 33 -25.57 -4.06 7.99
C LEU A 33 -24.28 -4.57 7.32
N LEU A 34 -24.28 -4.70 5.99
CA LEU A 34 -23.11 -5.15 5.24
C LEU A 34 -21.95 -4.16 5.34
N ALA A 35 -22.23 -2.85 5.20
CA ALA A 35 -21.22 -1.80 5.31
C ALA A 35 -20.56 -1.78 6.70
N GLY A 36 -21.36 -1.92 7.77
CA GLY A 36 -20.87 -2.00 9.14
C GLY A 36 -19.99 -3.22 9.42
N PHE A 37 -20.23 -4.35 8.75
CA PHE A 37 -19.48 -5.58 8.96
C PHE A 37 -18.20 -5.67 8.11
N VAL A 38 -18.26 -5.24 6.84
CA VAL A 38 -17.15 -5.38 5.88
C VAL A 38 -16.14 -4.26 6.02
N GLY A 39 -16.58 -3.03 6.29
CA GLY A 39 -15.71 -1.84 6.35
C GLY A 39 -14.50 -2.02 7.30
N PRO A 40 -14.71 -2.27 8.60
CA PRO A 40 -13.61 -2.37 9.57
C PRO A 40 -12.61 -3.50 9.26
N ARG A 41 -13.09 -4.64 8.72
CA ARG A 41 -12.22 -5.77 8.38
C ARG A 41 -11.34 -5.49 7.16
N PHE A 42 -11.87 -4.79 6.16
CA PHE A 42 -11.09 -4.43 4.98
C PHE A 42 -9.94 -3.47 5.35
N PHE A 43 -10.22 -2.41 6.10
CA PHE A 43 -9.19 -1.43 6.52
C PHE A 43 -8.11 -2.06 7.40
N SER A 44 -8.48 -2.88 8.38
CA SER A 44 -7.50 -3.55 9.26
C SER A 44 -6.64 -4.59 8.53
N GLN A 45 -7.13 -5.19 7.44
CA GLN A 45 -6.34 -6.09 6.62
C GLN A 45 -5.32 -5.34 5.74
N VAL A 46 -5.72 -4.20 5.18
CA VAL A 46 -4.83 -3.34 4.39
C VAL A 46 -3.67 -2.84 5.26
N GLY A 47 -3.96 -2.27 6.43
CA GLY A 47 -2.91 -1.75 7.31
C GLY A 47 -1.91 -2.79 7.79
N LYS A 48 -2.37 -4.02 8.09
CA LYS A 48 -1.46 -5.15 8.41
C LYS A 48 -0.57 -5.52 7.23
N SER A 49 -1.09 -5.44 6.01
CA SER A 49 -0.31 -5.70 4.80
C SER A 49 0.75 -4.63 4.58
N GLU A 50 0.42 -3.36 4.82
CA GLU A 50 1.36 -2.24 4.72
C GLU A 50 2.54 -2.44 5.68
N VAL A 51 2.27 -2.62 6.98
CA VAL A 51 3.34 -2.86 7.99
C VAL A 51 4.25 -4.03 7.60
N LYS A 52 3.67 -5.15 7.13
CA LYS A 52 4.44 -6.32 6.71
C LYS A 52 5.31 -6.03 5.47
N THR A 53 4.80 -5.28 4.50
CA THR A 53 5.55 -4.86 3.32
C THR A 53 6.73 -3.98 3.73
N ALA A 54 6.50 -3.00 4.60
CA ALA A 54 7.56 -2.13 5.08
C ALA A 54 8.67 -2.92 5.81
N GLN A 55 8.30 -3.86 6.66
CA GLN A 55 9.27 -4.75 7.32
C GLN A 55 10.09 -5.56 6.31
N ALA A 56 9.44 -6.13 5.30
CA ALA A 56 10.11 -6.91 4.27
C ALA A 56 11.08 -6.03 3.44
N GLN A 57 10.70 -4.79 3.13
CA GLN A 57 11.54 -3.81 2.46
C GLN A 57 12.76 -3.44 3.32
N ILE A 58 12.59 -3.17 4.62
CA ILE A 58 13.71 -2.91 5.55
C ILE A 58 14.68 -4.10 5.59
N THR A 59 14.17 -5.33 5.68
CA THR A 59 15.02 -6.52 5.64
C THR A 59 15.77 -6.66 4.31
N ALA A 60 15.14 -6.32 3.17
CA ALA A 60 15.79 -6.36 1.87
C ALA A 60 16.89 -5.29 1.75
N PHE A 61 16.64 -4.08 2.24
CA PHE A 61 17.64 -3.02 2.31
C PHE A 61 18.80 -3.40 3.22
N GLY A 62 18.54 -3.98 4.40
CA GLY A 62 19.59 -4.46 5.30
C GLY A 62 20.55 -5.43 4.60
N LYS A 63 20.03 -6.41 3.86
CA LYS A 63 20.86 -7.33 3.07
C LYS A 63 21.69 -6.63 2.00
N ALA A 64 21.14 -5.63 1.34
CA ALA A 64 21.86 -4.85 0.34
C ALA A 64 22.96 -3.99 0.97
N LEU A 65 22.69 -3.40 2.14
CA LEU A 65 23.66 -2.66 2.94
C LEU A 65 24.80 -3.57 3.41
N ASP A 66 24.50 -4.78 3.86
CA ASP A 66 25.50 -5.77 4.27
C ASP A 66 26.40 -6.16 3.08
N GLN A 67 25.80 -6.41 1.90
CA GLN A 67 26.57 -6.71 0.70
C GLN A 67 27.46 -5.54 0.26
N PHE A 68 26.94 -4.31 0.30
CA PHE A 68 27.73 -3.11 0.05
C PHE A 68 28.92 -3.04 1.01
N ARG A 69 28.72 -3.33 2.30
CA ARG A 69 29.80 -3.36 3.29
C ARG A 69 30.84 -4.42 2.99
N LEU A 70 30.44 -5.61 2.52
CA LEU A 70 31.39 -6.67 2.17
C LEU A 70 32.35 -6.22 1.06
N ASP A 71 31.85 -5.47 0.08
CA ASP A 71 32.65 -5.02 -1.07
C ASP A 71 33.45 -3.74 -0.75
N MET A 72 32.79 -2.76 -0.12
CA MET A 72 33.34 -1.42 0.12
C MET A 72 34.07 -1.31 1.47
N GLY A 73 33.88 -2.28 2.36
CA GLY A 73 34.44 -2.29 3.72
C GLY A 73 33.72 -1.38 4.73
N ARG A 74 32.64 -0.71 4.30
CA ARG A 74 31.85 0.24 5.11
C ARG A 74 30.40 0.27 4.62
N TYR A 75 29.47 0.72 5.47
CA TYR A 75 28.14 1.09 4.99
C TYR A 75 28.17 2.43 4.22
N PRO A 76 27.15 2.73 3.40
CA PRO A 76 26.96 4.05 2.81
C PRO A 76 26.93 5.15 3.87
N THR A 77 27.46 6.33 3.56
CA THR A 77 27.26 7.49 4.45
C THR A 77 25.84 8.01 4.37
N SER A 78 25.43 8.85 5.32
CA SER A 78 24.11 9.48 5.27
C SER A 78 23.94 10.39 4.03
N ASP A 79 25.02 10.97 3.52
CA ASP A 79 25.01 11.80 2.30
C ASP A 79 24.88 10.96 1.02
N GLU A 80 25.48 9.77 1.01
CA GLU A 80 25.32 8.77 -0.06
C GLU A 80 23.90 8.18 -0.06
N GLY A 81 23.37 7.90 1.13
CA GLY A 81 22.02 7.37 1.34
C GLY A 81 21.82 5.98 0.72
N LEU A 82 20.56 5.58 0.56
CA LEU A 82 20.20 4.28 -0.05
C LEU A 82 20.34 4.27 -1.58
N GLY A 83 20.57 5.42 -2.22
CA GLY A 83 20.70 5.52 -3.68
C GLY A 83 21.89 4.75 -4.24
N VAL A 84 22.99 4.68 -3.46
CA VAL A 84 24.24 4.01 -3.87
C VAL A 84 24.14 2.48 -3.95
N LEU A 85 23.03 1.94 -3.41
CA LEU A 85 22.72 0.53 -3.53
C LEU A 85 22.25 0.15 -4.94
N VAL A 86 21.87 1.13 -5.76
CA VAL A 86 21.33 0.93 -7.11
C VAL A 86 22.26 1.53 -8.14
N GLU A 87 22.77 2.74 -7.89
CA GLU A 87 23.66 3.43 -8.80
C GLU A 87 25.06 3.56 -8.19
N ARG A 88 26.08 3.27 -9.00
CA ARG A 88 27.47 3.37 -8.57
C ARG A 88 27.84 4.84 -8.30
N VAL A 89 28.41 5.12 -7.12
CA VAL A 89 29.11 6.38 -6.88
C VAL A 89 30.42 6.38 -7.68
N ALA A 90 30.62 7.41 -8.49
CA ALA A 90 31.77 7.49 -9.39
C ALA A 90 33.10 7.37 -8.64
N GLY A 91 33.97 6.47 -9.11
CA GLY A 91 35.39 6.45 -8.74
C GLY A 91 35.87 5.29 -7.85
N ASP A 92 35.00 4.47 -7.26
CA ASP A 92 35.46 3.35 -6.42
C ASP A 92 35.50 2.02 -7.22
N PRO A 93 36.69 1.44 -7.46
CA PRO A 93 36.83 0.16 -8.17
C PRO A 93 36.34 -1.05 -7.35
N ARG A 94 36.08 -0.91 -6.06
CA ARG A 94 35.57 -1.99 -5.19
C ARG A 94 34.06 -2.22 -5.32
N TRP A 95 33.32 -1.22 -5.81
CA TRP A 95 31.87 -1.35 -5.98
C TRP A 95 31.54 -2.42 -7.02
N ASN A 96 30.75 -3.40 -6.61
CA ASN A 96 30.35 -4.57 -7.43
C ASN A 96 28.81 -4.73 -7.47
N GLY A 97 28.09 -3.63 -7.27
CA GLY A 97 26.63 -3.59 -7.35
C GLY A 97 26.09 -3.73 -8.79
N PRO A 98 24.78 -3.56 -9.00
CA PRO A 98 23.81 -3.03 -8.04
C PRO A 98 23.43 -4.04 -6.94
N TYR A 99 23.30 -3.55 -5.72
CA TYR A 99 22.91 -4.32 -4.53
C TYR A 99 21.39 -4.46 -4.37
N LEU A 100 20.63 -3.62 -5.09
CA LEU A 100 19.18 -3.68 -5.21
C LEU A 100 18.77 -3.74 -6.68
N SER A 101 17.74 -4.53 -6.99
CA SER A 101 17.28 -4.73 -8.37
C SER A 101 16.60 -3.50 -8.98
N LYS A 102 16.12 -2.57 -8.16
CA LYS A 102 15.41 -1.35 -8.55
C LYS A 102 15.74 -0.24 -7.56
N VAL A 103 15.54 1.01 -7.99
CA VAL A 103 15.54 2.19 -7.11
C VAL A 103 14.74 1.88 -5.85
N ALA A 104 15.30 2.22 -4.69
CA ALA A 104 14.67 1.98 -3.40
C ALA A 104 13.23 2.49 -3.43
N PRO A 105 12.22 1.59 -3.38
CA PRO A 105 10.84 2.04 -3.41
C PRO A 105 10.54 2.85 -2.15
N PRO A 106 9.58 3.80 -2.22
CA PRO A 106 9.03 4.36 -1.00
C PRO A 106 8.39 3.25 -0.16
N ASP A 107 8.22 3.55 1.11
CA ASP A 107 7.44 2.72 2.02
C ASP A 107 5.96 2.63 1.56
N PRO A 108 5.16 1.75 2.16
CA PRO A 108 3.75 1.53 1.79
C PRO A 108 2.87 2.78 1.88
N TRP A 109 3.28 3.78 2.65
CA TRP A 109 2.56 5.05 2.85
C TRP A 109 3.11 6.19 1.97
N GLY A 110 4.02 5.85 1.04
CA GLY A 110 4.57 6.73 0.03
C GLY A 110 5.70 7.63 0.52
N GLN A 111 6.32 7.32 1.66
CA GLN A 111 7.46 8.07 2.20
C GLN A 111 8.79 7.38 1.88
N ALA A 112 9.86 8.16 1.77
CA ALA A 112 11.20 7.59 1.69
C ALA A 112 11.61 6.99 3.04
N TYR A 113 12.35 5.90 3.01
CA TYR A 113 12.96 5.34 4.20
C TYR A 113 14.00 6.30 4.79
N VAL A 114 14.02 6.41 6.10
CA VAL A 114 15.03 7.17 6.83
C VAL A 114 16.24 6.28 7.04
N TYR A 115 17.37 6.69 6.47
CA TYR A 115 18.64 6.03 6.62
C TYR A 115 19.64 6.96 7.29
N ARG A 116 20.40 6.45 8.26
CA ARG A 116 21.47 7.18 8.93
C ARG A 116 22.67 6.26 9.17
N SER A 117 23.86 6.74 8.82
CA SER A 117 25.12 6.12 9.20
C SER A 117 26.15 7.21 9.57
N PRO A 118 26.81 7.13 10.74
CA PRO A 118 26.62 6.12 11.79
C PRO A 118 25.23 6.20 12.44
N GLY A 119 24.67 5.06 12.83
CA GLY A 119 23.36 4.96 13.50
C GLY A 119 23.43 5.34 14.98
N GLU A 120 22.29 5.65 15.57
CA GLU A 120 22.13 5.79 17.02
C GLU A 120 22.02 4.41 17.71
N HIS A 121 21.50 3.39 17.00
CA HIS A 121 21.23 2.05 17.54
C HIS A 121 22.23 0.99 17.03
N GLY A 122 23.20 1.39 16.22
CA GLY A 122 24.20 0.49 15.64
C GLY A 122 25.07 1.17 14.59
N GLU A 123 25.63 0.37 13.67
CA GLU A 123 26.47 0.90 12.58
C GLU A 123 25.66 1.73 11.56
N TYR A 124 24.37 1.43 11.43
CA TYR A 124 23.39 2.24 10.71
C TYR A 124 22.01 2.10 11.36
N ASP A 125 21.17 3.10 11.13
CA ASP A 125 19.74 3.05 11.44
C ASP A 125 18.96 3.11 10.12
N LEU A 126 17.98 2.23 9.97
CA LEU A 126 17.04 2.23 8.86
C LEU A 126 15.61 2.09 9.38
N MET A 127 14.74 3.04 9.04
CA MET A 127 13.38 3.05 9.57
C MET A 127 12.35 3.68 8.62
N SER A 128 11.08 3.39 8.87
CA SER A 128 9.90 4.07 8.33
C SER A 128 9.01 4.52 9.49
N TYR A 129 8.48 5.74 9.43
CA TYR A 129 7.63 6.34 10.47
C TYR A 129 6.18 5.83 10.47
N GLY A 130 5.89 4.73 9.77
CA GLY A 130 4.53 4.23 9.66
C GLY A 130 3.59 5.19 8.94
N LYS A 131 2.30 5.01 9.17
CA LYS A 131 1.22 5.73 8.48
C LYS A 131 1.09 7.20 8.86
N ASP A 132 1.41 7.57 10.10
CA ASP A 132 1.27 8.95 10.60
C ASP A 132 2.47 9.84 10.29
N ARG A 133 3.57 9.23 9.83
CA ARG A 133 4.80 9.91 9.39
C ARG A 133 5.49 10.67 10.53
N GLN A 134 5.27 10.23 11.76
CA GLN A 134 5.85 10.83 12.95
C GLN A 134 6.59 9.78 13.77
N PRO A 135 7.63 10.16 14.52
CA PRO A 135 8.29 9.23 15.41
C PRO A 135 7.33 8.72 16.50
N GLY A 136 7.39 7.42 16.76
CA GLY A 136 6.60 6.73 17.78
C GLY A 136 5.37 6.04 17.22
N GLY A 137 4.20 6.39 17.75
CA GLY A 137 2.91 5.83 17.33
C GLY A 137 2.63 4.40 17.84
N THR A 138 1.43 3.90 17.49
CA THR A 138 0.98 2.53 17.81
C THR A 138 0.23 1.93 16.62
N GLY A 139 0.23 0.60 16.50
CA GLY A 139 -0.44 -0.08 15.40
C GLY A 139 0.17 0.27 14.04
N GLU A 140 -0.64 0.74 13.10
CA GLU A 140 -0.18 1.16 11.75
C GLU A 140 0.67 2.44 11.77
N ASN A 141 0.60 3.21 12.85
CA ASN A 141 1.38 4.42 13.05
C ASN A 141 2.71 4.12 13.75
N GLN A 142 2.95 2.86 14.13
CA GLN A 142 4.18 2.51 14.81
C GLN A 142 5.37 2.57 13.85
N ASP A 143 6.46 3.17 14.31
CA ASP A 143 7.74 3.13 13.61
C ASP A 143 8.18 1.69 13.33
N ILE A 144 8.62 1.44 12.09
CA ILE A 144 9.18 0.17 11.67
C ILE A 144 10.67 0.37 11.50
N VAL A 145 11.45 -0.36 12.29
CA VAL A 145 12.89 -0.12 12.47
C VAL A 145 13.71 -1.36 12.12
N SER A 146 15.00 -1.18 11.85
CA SER A 146 15.91 -2.27 11.49
C SER A 146 16.54 -3.01 12.68
N TRP A 147 16.40 -2.48 13.89
CA TRP A 147 16.99 -3.02 15.13
C TRP A 147 15.97 -3.73 16.03
#